data_AF-A0A1Z5L1S5-F1
#
_entry.id   AF-A0A1Z5L1S5-F1
#
_cell.length_a   1.000
_cell.length_b   1.000
_cell.length_c   1.000
_cell.angle_alpha   90.00
_cell.angle_beta   90.00
_cell.angle_gamma   90.00
#
_symmetry.space_group_name_H-M   'P 1'
#
loop_
_entity.id
_entity.type
_entity.pdbx_description
1 polymer ?
#
loop_
_entity_poly.entity_id
_entity_poly.type
_entity_poly.pdbx_seq_one_letter_code
_entity_poly.pdbx_strand_id
1 'polypeptide(L)'
;MTSEKFEDMEEDIKSLLDDINRKFDICIRAGGEDKKAVLRDVERKLDQANQAFQDFEQEARSAPHPYRVPMISKCKKLRQDVTAAERRLKSLKSDRAAGLTRQELLSPTSATGDFGSDTQRGRLLQIDDTIQRTTNSVARSIQVASETDHIGVAVGDELRSQRETLIRAKERLEEVDENMTASRRIIRAMYRRVITNKMILIVIIMLEFAILGGLLYWKLTR
;
A
#
# COMPACT_ATOMS: atom_id res chain seq x y z
N MET A 1 -21.39 14.36 -4.31
CA MET A 1 -20.11 13.92 -3.73
C MET A 1 -19.26 13.46 -4.91
N THR A 2 -18.35 14.33 -5.34
CA THR A 2 -17.74 14.27 -6.68
C THR A 2 -16.33 13.69 -6.59
N SER A 3 -16.04 12.72 -7.47
CA SER A 3 -14.70 12.14 -7.68
C SER A 3 -13.60 13.20 -7.77
N GLU A 4 -13.94 14.36 -8.31
CA GLU A 4 -13.08 15.53 -8.49
C GLU A 4 -12.41 16.01 -7.20
N LYS A 5 -13.16 16.16 -6.09
CA LYS A 5 -12.58 16.58 -4.81
C LYS A 5 -11.57 15.57 -4.26
N PHE A 6 -11.80 14.29 -4.54
CA PHE A 6 -10.91 13.22 -4.12
C PHE A 6 -9.62 13.20 -4.96
N GLU A 7 -9.73 13.49 -6.25
CA GLU A 7 -8.59 13.61 -7.16
C GLU A 7 -7.73 14.83 -6.81
N ASP A 8 -8.34 15.97 -6.49
CA ASP A 8 -7.63 17.18 -6.04
C ASP A 8 -6.84 16.92 -4.75
N MET A 9 -7.46 16.27 -3.76
CA MET A 9 -6.78 15.87 -2.51
C MET A 9 -5.64 14.86 -2.75
N GLU A 10 -5.80 13.96 -3.74
CA GLU A 10 -4.75 13.01 -4.12
C GLU A 10 -3.53 13.74 -4.72
N GLU A 11 -3.78 14.74 -5.56
CA GLU A 11 -2.74 15.57 -6.18
C GLU A 11 -2.02 16.45 -5.15
N ASP A 12 -2.77 17.04 -4.22
CA ASP A 12 -2.22 17.84 -3.11
C ASP A 12 -1.27 17.01 -2.23
N ILE A 13 -1.66 15.79 -1.85
CA ILE A 13 -0.79 14.91 -1.02
C ILE A 13 0.48 14.52 -1.79
N LYS A 14 0.39 14.24 -3.10
CA LYS A 14 1.57 13.94 -3.93
C LYS A 14 2.51 15.13 -4.05
N SER A 15 1.97 16.33 -4.28
CA SER A 15 2.78 17.56 -4.36
C SER A 15 3.52 17.83 -3.05
N LEU A 16 2.87 17.61 -1.90
CA LEU A 16 3.47 17.72 -0.58
C LEU A 16 4.58 16.68 -0.36
N LEU A 17 4.36 15.43 -0.78
CA LEU A 17 5.37 14.37 -0.69
C LEU A 17 6.61 14.65 -1.55
N ASP A 18 6.42 15.15 -2.78
CA ASP A 18 7.52 15.54 -3.67
C ASP A 18 8.32 16.72 -3.10
N ASP A 19 7.63 17.70 -2.54
CA ASP A 19 8.25 18.82 -1.83
C ASP A 19 9.05 18.37 -0.60
N ILE A 20 8.51 17.43 0.16
CA ILE A 20 9.19 16.82 1.31
C ILE A 20 10.45 16.08 0.86
N ASN A 21 10.37 15.27 -0.21
CA ASN A 21 11.52 14.56 -0.77
C ASN A 21 12.62 15.52 -1.29
N ARG A 22 12.23 16.60 -2.00
CA ARG A 22 13.17 17.64 -2.43
C ARG A 22 13.87 18.32 -1.24
N LYS A 23 13.13 18.62 -0.18
CA LYS A 23 13.71 19.19 1.05
C LYS A 23 14.60 18.20 1.80
N PHE A 24 14.29 16.90 1.77
CA PHE A 24 15.18 15.87 2.30
C PHE A 24 16.52 15.82 1.55
N ASP A 25 16.50 15.87 0.21
CA ASP A 25 17.72 15.89 -0.60
C ASP A 25 18.59 17.13 -0.30
N ILE A 26 17.95 18.29 -0.09
CA ILE A 26 18.62 19.52 0.33
C ILE A 26 19.19 19.38 1.75
N CYS A 27 18.45 18.76 2.68
CA CYS A 27 18.87 18.52 4.06
C CYS A 27 20.06 17.56 4.19
N ILE A 28 20.21 16.62 3.23
CA ILE A 28 21.37 15.73 3.14
C ILE A 28 22.61 16.51 2.66
N ARG A 29 22.43 17.49 1.77
CA ARG A 29 23.53 18.32 1.23
C ARG A 29 23.89 19.52 2.11
N ALA A 30 22.95 20.03 2.90
CA ALA A 30 23.13 21.21 3.75
C ALA A 30 23.76 20.86 5.12
N GLY A 31 24.67 21.72 5.59
CA GLY A 31 25.37 21.55 6.86
C GLY A 31 24.62 22.08 8.08
N GLY A 32 24.86 21.46 9.24
CA GLY A 32 24.66 21.94 10.61
C GLY A 32 23.40 22.73 10.97
N GLU A 33 23.40 24.03 10.63
CA GLU A 33 22.45 25.05 11.06
C GLU A 33 21.29 25.21 10.05
N ASP A 34 21.60 25.29 8.75
CA ASP A 34 20.60 25.21 7.67
C ASP A 34 19.86 23.87 7.72
N LYS A 35 20.57 22.81 8.08
CA LYS A 35 19.97 21.49 8.29
C LYS A 35 18.86 21.53 9.34
N LYS A 36 18.98 22.34 10.40
CA LYS A 36 17.97 22.44 11.48
C LYS A 36 16.74 23.23 11.03
N ALA A 37 16.94 24.31 10.26
CA ALA A 37 15.85 25.09 9.69
C ALA A 37 15.03 24.24 8.69
N VAL A 38 15.71 23.53 7.80
CA VAL A 38 15.09 22.63 6.83
C VAL A 38 14.39 21.45 7.51
N LEU A 39 14.93 20.90 8.60
CA LEU A 39 14.29 19.79 9.34
C LEU A 39 12.97 20.22 10.00
N ARG A 40 12.90 21.43 10.57
CA ARG A 40 11.64 21.98 11.12
C ARG A 40 10.61 22.27 10.05
N ASP A 41 11.06 22.70 8.88
CA ASP A 41 10.20 22.96 7.72
C ASP A 41 9.67 21.65 7.10
N VAL A 42 10.50 20.59 7.08
CA VAL A 42 10.07 19.23 6.72
C VAL A 42 9.08 18.67 7.73
N GLU A 43 9.29 18.86 9.03
CA GLU A 43 8.32 18.47 10.07
C GLU A 43 6.96 19.14 9.83
N ARG A 44 6.95 20.46 9.62
CA ARG A 44 5.72 21.20 9.36
C ARG A 44 4.98 20.70 8.11
N LYS A 45 5.72 20.42 7.02
CA LYS A 45 5.12 19.86 5.79
C LYS A 45 4.64 18.42 5.98
N LEU A 46 5.32 17.64 6.81
CA LEU A 46 4.92 16.27 7.15
C LEU A 46 3.64 16.25 7.99
N ASP A 47 3.50 17.18 8.93
CA ASP A 47 2.26 17.37 9.70
C ASP A 47 1.10 17.79 8.79
N GLN A 48 1.34 18.69 7.83
CA GLN A 48 0.36 19.06 6.80
C GLN A 48 -0.04 17.87 5.92
N ALA A 49 0.92 17.06 5.49
CA ALA A 49 0.66 15.84 4.71
C ALA A 49 -0.13 14.81 5.53
N ASN A 50 0.16 14.67 6.83
CA ASN A 50 -0.58 13.80 7.73
C ASN A 50 -2.02 14.26 7.95
N GLN A 51 -2.26 15.57 8.07
CA GLN A 51 -3.60 16.14 8.18
C GLN A 51 -4.40 15.93 6.89
N ALA A 52 -3.80 16.23 5.73
CA ALA A 52 -4.42 15.97 4.42
C ALA A 52 -4.71 14.47 4.20
N PHE A 53 -3.84 13.59 4.69
CA PHE A 53 -4.06 12.15 4.63
C PHE A 53 -5.23 11.68 5.50
N GLN A 54 -5.44 12.29 6.68
CA GLN A 54 -6.60 11.99 7.54
C GLN A 54 -7.90 12.40 6.86
N ASP A 55 -7.94 13.58 6.23
CA ASP A 55 -9.10 14.07 5.49
C ASP A 55 -9.39 13.17 4.28
N PHE A 56 -8.35 12.72 3.57
CA PHE A 56 -8.45 11.77 2.46
C PHE A 56 -8.97 10.39 2.90
N GLU A 57 -8.54 9.89 4.06
CA GLU A 57 -9.03 8.63 4.61
C GLU A 57 -10.51 8.73 5.04
N GLN A 58 -10.91 9.88 5.59
CA GLN A 58 -12.30 10.15 5.95
C GLN A 58 -13.21 10.23 4.71
N GLU A 59 -12.74 10.87 3.63
CA GLU A 59 -13.47 10.93 2.36
C GLU A 59 -13.52 9.55 1.67
N ALA A 60 -12.44 8.75 1.77
CA ALA A 60 -12.43 7.38 1.26
C ALA A 60 -13.41 6.46 2.02
N ARG A 61 -13.66 6.72 3.30
CA ARG A 61 -14.62 5.98 4.15
C ARG A 61 -16.07 6.41 3.92
N SER A 62 -16.32 7.68 3.60
CA SER A 62 -17.65 8.22 3.33
C SER A 62 -18.18 7.85 1.93
N ALA A 63 -17.30 7.43 1.01
CA ALA A 63 -17.65 7.10 -0.37
C ALA A 63 -18.51 5.82 -0.54
N PRO A 64 -19.43 5.79 -1.54
CA PRO A 64 -20.24 4.61 -1.87
C PRO A 64 -19.43 3.36 -2.26
N HIS A 65 -20.00 2.17 -2.01
CA HIS A 65 -19.33 0.88 -2.12
C HIS A 65 -18.55 0.57 -3.43
N PRO A 66 -19.02 0.97 -4.63
CA PRO A 66 -18.32 0.66 -5.89
C PRO A 66 -16.95 1.35 -6.01
N TYR A 67 -16.79 2.55 -5.45
CA TYR A 67 -15.57 3.36 -5.56
C TYR A 67 -14.63 3.19 -4.37
N ARG A 68 -15.14 2.68 -3.24
CA ARG A 68 -14.40 2.50 -1.98
C ARG A 68 -13.20 1.55 -2.10
N VAL A 69 -13.31 0.47 -2.88
CA VAL A 69 -12.23 -0.54 -3.03
C VAL A 69 -10.98 0.05 -3.70
N PRO A 70 -11.07 0.72 -4.87
CA PRO A 70 -9.90 1.39 -5.45
C PRO A 70 -9.40 2.56 -4.58
N MET A 71 -10.30 3.31 -3.94
CA MET A 71 -9.97 4.37 -2.96
C MET A 71 -9.05 3.88 -1.83
N ILE A 72 -9.43 2.78 -1.17
CA ILE A 72 -8.69 2.21 -0.04
C ILE A 72 -7.33 1.68 -0.49
N SER A 73 -7.26 1.10 -1.68
CA SER A 73 -5.98 0.64 -2.25
C SER A 73 -5.00 1.80 -2.48
N LYS A 74 -5.51 2.97 -2.92
CA LYS A 74 -4.72 4.19 -3.07
C LYS A 74 -4.32 4.79 -1.72
N CYS A 75 -5.23 4.83 -0.74
CA CYS A 75 -4.93 5.24 0.64
C CYS A 75 -3.77 4.43 1.23
N LYS A 76 -3.76 3.11 0.99
CA LYS A 76 -2.70 2.23 1.50
C LYS A 76 -1.33 2.56 0.91
N LYS A 77 -1.26 2.91 -0.38
CA LYS A 77 -0.01 3.33 -1.04
C LYS A 77 0.48 4.67 -0.50
N LEU A 78 -0.39 5.67 -0.45
CA LEU A 78 -0.07 6.99 0.10
C LEU A 78 0.37 6.91 1.56
N ARG A 79 -0.26 6.04 2.37
CA ARG A 79 0.17 5.78 3.76
C ARG A 79 1.57 5.20 3.85
N GLN A 80 1.92 4.30 2.94
CA GLN A 80 3.25 3.72 2.89
C GLN A 80 4.31 4.78 2.56
N ASP A 81 3.99 5.70 1.64
CA ASP A 81 4.90 6.78 1.24
C ASP A 81 5.10 7.81 2.37
N VAL A 82 4.03 8.21 3.06
CA VAL A 82 4.12 9.08 4.26
C VAL A 82 4.91 8.41 5.38
N THR A 83 4.66 7.13 5.65
CA THR A 83 5.41 6.36 6.66
C THR A 83 6.90 6.22 6.29
N ALA A 84 7.21 6.11 5.00
CA ALA A 84 8.60 6.08 4.52
C ALA A 84 9.29 7.44 4.73
N ALA A 85 8.59 8.55 4.47
CA ALA A 85 9.07 9.90 4.75
C ALA A 85 9.33 10.14 6.25
N GLU A 86 8.42 9.69 7.13
CA GLU A 86 8.59 9.74 8.59
C GLU A 86 9.81 8.95 9.07
N ARG A 87 10.03 7.73 8.54
CA ARG A 87 11.20 6.92 8.88
C ARG A 87 12.51 7.59 8.47
N ARG A 88 12.54 8.22 7.29
CA ARG A 88 13.70 9.00 6.80
C ARG A 88 13.97 10.23 7.67
N LEU A 89 12.93 10.91 8.14
CA LEU A 89 13.09 12.02 9.10
C LEU A 89 13.71 11.52 10.42
N LYS A 90 13.21 10.39 10.93
CA LYS A 90 13.67 9.81 12.20
C LYS A 90 15.13 9.36 12.13
N SER A 91 15.58 8.76 11.02
CA SER A 91 16.98 8.39 10.83
C SER A 91 17.89 9.61 10.75
N LEU A 92 17.48 10.67 10.04
CA LEU A 92 18.26 11.92 9.97
C LEU A 92 18.38 12.62 11.34
N LYS A 93 17.36 12.50 12.19
CA LYS A 93 17.42 12.96 13.59
C LYS A 93 18.32 12.09 14.47
N SER A 94 18.26 10.77 14.34
CA SER A 94 19.10 9.87 15.15
C SER A 94 20.57 9.99 14.80
N ASP A 95 20.91 10.16 13.52
CA ASP A 95 22.30 10.39 13.08
C ASP A 95 22.86 11.70 13.66
N ARG A 96 22.02 12.73 13.76
CA ARG A 96 22.37 13.98 14.45
C ARG A 96 22.51 13.80 15.95
N ALA A 97 21.59 13.09 16.59
CA ALA A 97 21.65 12.82 18.03
C ALA A 97 22.93 12.06 18.39
N ALA A 98 23.29 11.04 17.60
CA ALA A 98 24.55 10.30 17.75
C ALA A 98 25.78 11.19 17.53
N GLY A 99 25.73 12.14 16.59
CA GLY A 99 26.77 13.15 16.40
C GLY A 99 26.97 14.08 17.60
N LEU A 100 25.87 14.52 18.24
CA LEU A 100 25.90 15.35 19.45
C LEU A 100 26.38 14.58 20.68
N THR A 101 25.93 13.34 20.88
CA THR A 101 26.37 12.51 22.02
C THR A 101 27.85 12.13 21.90
N ARG A 102 28.34 11.87 20.69
CA ARG A 102 29.77 11.61 20.43
C ARG A 102 30.61 12.87 20.67
N GLN A 103 30.08 14.06 20.41
CA GLN A 103 30.74 15.34 20.68
C GLN A 103 30.81 15.66 22.18
N GLU A 104 29.76 15.37 22.94
CA GLU A 104 29.73 15.52 24.41
C GLU A 104 30.70 14.54 25.11
N LEU A 105 30.83 13.30 24.62
CA LEU A 105 31.77 12.30 25.16
C LEU A 105 33.25 12.61 24.88
N LEU A 106 33.55 13.55 23.98
CA LEU A 106 34.89 14.04 23.69
C LEU A 106 35.25 15.32 24.48
N SER A 107 34.33 15.82 25.31
CA SER A 107 34.60 16.93 26.24
C SER A 107 35.36 16.38 27.46
N PRO A 108 36.60 16.84 27.73
CA PRO A 108 37.40 16.32 28.82
C PRO A 108 36.94 16.96 30.13
N THR A 109 35.90 16.41 30.77
CA THR A 109 35.65 16.69 32.18
C THR A 109 36.68 15.93 33.00
N SER A 110 37.70 16.67 33.42
CA SER A 110 38.63 16.34 34.49
C SER A 110 37.87 15.99 35.77
N ALA A 111 37.70 14.70 36.04
CA ALA A 111 37.25 14.21 37.34
C ALA A 111 38.43 13.52 38.03
N THR A 112 39.30 14.35 38.61
CA THR A 112 40.36 13.93 39.54
C THR A 112 39.78 14.00 40.95
N GLY A 113 39.77 12.85 41.65
CA GLY A 113 39.83 12.76 43.12
C GLY A 113 38.54 13.05 43.90
N ASP A 114 38.00 12.02 44.56
CA ASP A 114 37.94 11.93 46.02
C ASP A 114 37.05 10.73 46.44
N PHE A 115 37.65 9.70 47.04
CA PHE A 115 36.95 8.49 47.52
C PHE A 115 36.79 8.58 49.05
N GLY A 116 35.88 9.45 49.50
CA GLY A 116 35.40 9.53 50.88
C GLY A 116 34.09 8.73 51.09
N SER A 117 33.82 8.25 52.31
CA SER A 117 32.72 7.31 52.63
C SER A 117 31.29 7.78 52.29
N ASP A 118 31.08 9.06 51.99
CA ASP A 118 29.82 9.60 51.44
C ASP A 118 29.53 9.11 50.00
N THR A 119 30.58 8.74 49.25
CA THR A 119 30.45 8.14 47.91
C THR A 119 29.74 6.79 47.93
N GLN A 120 29.77 6.05 49.05
CA GLN A 120 29.13 4.75 49.19
C GLN A 120 27.61 4.88 49.37
N ARG A 121 27.15 5.88 50.15
CA ARG A 121 25.72 6.24 50.27
C ARG A 121 25.17 6.84 48.99
N GLY A 122 25.94 7.71 48.33
CA GLY A 122 25.60 8.24 47.01
C GLY A 122 25.50 7.13 45.96
N ARG A 123 26.41 6.15 45.98
CA ARG A 123 26.34 4.95 45.12
C ARG A 123 25.12 4.10 45.41
N LEU A 124 24.73 3.88 46.66
CA LEU A 124 23.54 3.09 46.99
C LEU A 124 22.26 3.78 46.52
N LEU A 125 22.12 5.09 46.70
CA LEU A 125 21.00 5.86 46.16
C LEU A 125 20.97 5.85 44.63
N GLN A 126 22.15 5.93 43.99
CA GLN A 126 22.26 5.82 42.54
C GLN A 126 21.90 4.41 42.04
N ILE A 127 22.28 3.37 42.78
CA ILE A 127 21.89 1.99 42.51
C ILE A 127 20.38 1.83 42.64
N ASP A 128 19.76 2.39 43.68
CA ASP A 128 18.30 2.37 43.87
C ASP A 128 17.56 3.10 42.75
N ASP A 129 18.01 4.30 42.36
CA ASP A 129 17.44 5.05 41.23
C ASP A 129 17.62 4.28 39.90
N THR A 130 18.75 3.58 39.73
CA THR A 130 18.98 2.73 38.56
C THR A 130 18.06 1.51 38.57
N ILE A 131 17.83 0.88 39.73
CA ILE A 131 16.89 -0.24 39.89
C ILE A 131 15.46 0.20 39.64
N GLN A 132 15.02 1.35 40.17
CA GLN A 132 13.68 1.87 39.89
C GLN A 132 13.51 2.16 38.40
N ARG A 133 14.52 2.73 37.74
CA ARG A 133 14.51 2.94 36.29
C ARG A 133 14.45 1.63 35.50
N THR A 134 15.23 0.62 35.87
CA THR A 134 15.21 -0.67 35.18
C THR A 134 13.88 -1.40 35.42
N THR A 135 13.33 -1.37 36.62
CA THR A 135 11.99 -1.92 36.92
C THR A 135 10.91 -1.23 36.09
N ASN A 136 10.92 0.10 36.00
CA ASN A 136 9.97 0.85 35.16
C ASN A 136 10.16 0.55 33.67
N SER A 137 11.40 0.38 33.21
CA SER A 137 11.71 0.00 31.83
C SER A 137 11.23 -1.42 31.50
N VAL A 138 11.41 -2.37 32.44
CA VAL A 138 10.92 -3.75 32.30
C VAL A 138 9.40 -3.78 32.28
N ALA A 139 8.72 -3.06 33.18
CA ALA A 139 7.26 -2.96 33.20
C ALA A 139 6.72 -2.42 31.86
N ARG A 140 7.35 -1.37 31.33
CA ARG A 140 7.02 -0.84 29.99
C ARG A 140 7.27 -1.86 28.89
N SER A 141 8.36 -2.62 28.97
CA SER A 141 8.71 -3.62 27.95
C SER A 141 7.70 -4.77 27.93
N ILE A 142 7.20 -5.20 29.10
CA ILE A 142 6.13 -6.20 29.22
C ILE A 142 4.82 -5.66 28.63
N GLN A 143 4.48 -4.39 28.89
CA GLN A 143 3.30 -3.77 28.29
C GLN A 143 3.40 -3.73 26.76
N VAL A 144 4.54 -3.30 26.22
CA VAL A 144 4.77 -3.25 24.77
C VAL A 144 4.76 -4.65 24.16
N ALA A 145 5.32 -5.66 24.85
CA ALA A 145 5.26 -7.05 24.41
C ALA A 145 3.81 -7.55 24.36
N SER A 146 2.99 -7.23 25.37
CA SER A 146 1.56 -7.60 25.40
C SER A 146 0.76 -6.92 24.28
N GLU A 147 1.00 -5.63 24.00
CA GLU A 147 0.41 -4.94 22.85
C GLU A 147 0.86 -5.57 21.52
N THR A 148 2.12 -5.98 21.44
CA THR A 148 2.68 -6.66 20.26
C THR A 148 2.05 -8.03 20.05
N ASP A 149 1.83 -8.81 21.10
CA ASP A 149 1.13 -10.10 21.04
C ASP A 149 -0.31 -9.92 20.54
N HIS A 150 -1.01 -8.90 21.03
CA HIS A 150 -2.36 -8.58 20.57
C HIS A 150 -2.39 -8.23 19.07
N ILE A 151 -1.42 -7.43 18.60
CA ILE A 151 -1.25 -7.14 17.17
C ILE A 151 -0.91 -8.41 16.39
N GLY A 152 -0.05 -9.28 16.93
CA GLY A 152 0.33 -10.56 16.33
C GLY A 152 -0.87 -11.48 16.11
N VAL A 153 -1.78 -11.56 17.09
CA VAL A 153 -3.03 -12.32 16.97
C VAL A 153 -3.93 -11.72 15.89
N ALA A 154 -4.13 -10.40 15.89
CA ALA A 154 -4.96 -9.73 14.88
C ALA A 154 -4.42 -9.91 13.45
N VAL A 155 -3.09 -9.85 13.27
CA VAL A 155 -2.43 -10.13 11.99
C VAL A 155 -2.59 -11.60 11.60
N GLY A 156 -2.50 -12.52 12.56
CA GLY A 156 -2.73 -13.95 12.34
C GLY A 156 -4.14 -14.25 11.82
N ASP A 157 -5.15 -13.63 12.42
CA ASP A 157 -6.55 -13.79 12.00
C ASP A 157 -6.80 -13.19 10.61
N GLU A 158 -6.22 -12.02 10.31
CA GLU A 158 -6.30 -11.40 8.99
C GLU A 158 -5.63 -12.28 7.91
N LEU A 159 -4.45 -12.83 8.18
CA LEU A 159 -3.78 -13.75 7.25
C LEU A 159 -4.60 -15.02 7.01
N ARG A 160 -5.29 -15.53 8.04
CA ARG A 160 -6.19 -16.67 7.92
C ARG A 160 -7.40 -16.34 7.04
N SER A 161 -8.01 -15.17 7.22
CA SER A 161 -9.11 -14.66 6.37
C SER A 161 -8.67 -14.47 4.92
N GLN A 162 -7.48 -13.90 4.71
CA GLN A 162 -6.89 -13.75 3.37
C GLN A 162 -6.64 -15.11 2.70
N ARG A 163 -6.13 -16.10 3.45
CA ARG A 163 -5.95 -17.47 2.95
C ARG A 163 -7.28 -18.08 2.50
N GLU A 164 -8.33 -17.91 3.29
CA GLU A 164 -9.67 -18.39 2.93
C GLU A 164 -10.20 -17.71 1.67
N THR A 165 -10.01 -16.40 1.55
CA THR A 165 -10.39 -15.64 0.34
C THR A 165 -9.64 -16.15 -0.89
N LEU A 166 -8.34 -16.44 -0.76
CA LEU A 166 -7.51 -16.98 -1.83
C LEU A 166 -7.97 -18.38 -2.25
N ILE A 167 -8.33 -19.24 -1.29
CA ILE A 167 -8.88 -20.57 -1.57
C ILE A 167 -10.20 -20.45 -2.35
N ARG A 168 -11.13 -19.59 -1.89
CA ARG A 168 -12.40 -19.36 -2.59
C ARG A 168 -12.19 -18.78 -4.00
N ALA A 169 -11.22 -17.88 -4.17
CA ALA A 169 -10.88 -17.35 -5.48
C ALA A 169 -10.31 -18.43 -6.41
N LYS A 170 -9.49 -19.34 -5.88
CA LYS A 170 -8.97 -20.49 -6.62
C LYS A 170 -10.10 -21.44 -7.03
N GLU A 171 -11.01 -21.79 -6.13
CA GLU A 171 -12.18 -22.64 -6.43
C GLU A 171 -13.06 -22.02 -7.53
N ARG A 172 -13.35 -20.71 -7.44
CA ARG A 172 -14.09 -19.99 -8.49
C ARG A 172 -13.36 -19.99 -9.83
N LEU A 173 -12.04 -19.88 -9.82
CA LEU A 173 -11.25 -19.91 -11.05
C LEU A 173 -11.31 -21.28 -11.72
N GLU A 174 -11.26 -22.36 -10.92
CA GLU A 174 -11.41 -23.73 -11.39
C GLU A 174 -12.81 -23.99 -11.96
N GLU A 175 -13.85 -23.50 -11.27
CA GLU A 175 -15.25 -23.55 -11.76
C GLU A 175 -15.42 -22.75 -13.07
N VAL A 176 -14.80 -21.57 -13.20
CA VAL A 176 -14.83 -20.77 -14.42
C VAL A 176 -14.12 -21.49 -15.58
N ASP A 177 -13.02 -22.20 -15.33
CA ASP A 177 -12.32 -22.96 -16.37
C ASP A 177 -13.15 -24.15 -16.88
N GLU A 178 -13.84 -24.85 -15.98
CA GLU A 178 -14.78 -25.91 -16.33
C GLU A 178 -15.96 -25.36 -17.15
N ASN A 179 -16.56 -24.26 -16.69
CA ASN A 179 -17.65 -23.57 -17.39
C ASN A 179 -17.21 -22.98 -18.75
N MET A 180 -15.95 -22.53 -18.86
CA MET A 180 -15.39 -22.04 -20.12
C MET A 180 -15.21 -23.18 -21.13
N THR A 181 -14.81 -24.37 -20.67
CA THR A 181 -14.73 -25.58 -21.49
C THR A 181 -16.12 -26.01 -22.00
N ALA A 182 -17.13 -25.98 -21.13
CA ALA A 182 -18.53 -26.25 -21.50
C ALA A 182 -19.05 -25.21 -22.51
N SER A 183 -18.79 -23.92 -22.28
CA SER A 183 -19.19 -22.82 -23.16
C SER A 183 -18.58 -22.95 -24.55
N ARG A 184 -17.28 -23.30 -24.65
CA ARG A 184 -16.62 -23.58 -25.95
C ARG A 184 -17.29 -24.73 -26.70
N ARG A 185 -17.76 -25.77 -25.99
CA ARG A 185 -18.47 -26.90 -26.60
C ARG A 185 -19.81 -26.48 -27.20
N ILE A 186 -20.58 -25.66 -26.47
CA ILE A 186 -21.87 -25.14 -26.92
C ILE A 186 -21.70 -24.21 -28.13
N ILE A 187 -20.75 -23.28 -28.07
CA ILE A 187 -20.44 -22.36 -29.19
C ILE A 187 -20.04 -23.16 -30.43
N ARG A 188 -19.19 -24.19 -30.28
CA ARG A 188 -18.78 -25.05 -31.41
C ARG A 188 -19.94 -25.86 -31.99
N ALA A 189 -20.94 -26.22 -31.18
CA ALA A 189 -22.17 -26.87 -31.65
C ALA A 189 -23.08 -25.89 -32.39
N MET A 190 -23.28 -24.68 -31.86
CA MET A 190 -24.03 -23.61 -32.54
C MET A 190 -23.38 -23.23 -33.88
N TYR A 191 -22.06 -23.05 -33.90
CA TYR A 191 -21.30 -22.71 -35.11
C TYR A 191 -21.50 -23.74 -36.22
N ARG A 192 -21.44 -25.04 -35.89
CA ARG A 192 -21.71 -26.12 -36.85
C ARG A 192 -23.12 -26.06 -37.41
N ARG A 193 -24.15 -25.87 -36.56
CA ARG A 193 -25.54 -25.72 -37.02
C ARG A 193 -25.71 -24.54 -37.98
N VAL A 194 -25.10 -23.40 -37.67
CA VAL A 194 -25.15 -22.20 -38.53
C VAL A 194 -24.47 -22.46 -39.88
N ILE A 195 -23.30 -23.11 -39.89
CA ILE A 195 -22.64 -23.47 -41.15
C ILE A 195 -23.50 -24.42 -41.97
N THR A 196 -24.04 -25.50 -41.37
CA THR A 196 -24.88 -26.45 -42.10
C THR A 196 -26.09 -25.76 -42.71
N ASN A 197 -26.77 -24.89 -41.96
CA ASN A 197 -27.90 -24.13 -42.48
C ASN A 197 -27.49 -23.19 -43.63
N LYS A 198 -26.34 -22.51 -43.51
CA LYS A 198 -25.80 -21.68 -44.60
C LYS A 198 -25.46 -22.51 -45.85
N MET A 199 -24.85 -23.68 -45.68
CA MET A 199 -24.51 -24.57 -46.80
C MET A 199 -25.76 -25.07 -47.53
N ILE A 200 -26.80 -25.47 -46.79
CA ILE A 200 -28.09 -25.88 -47.38
C ILE A 200 -28.70 -24.74 -48.19
N LEU A 201 -28.69 -23.51 -47.65
CA LEU A 201 -29.22 -22.33 -48.35
C LEU A 201 -28.48 -22.05 -49.66
N ILE A 202 -27.15 -22.16 -49.68
CA ILE A 202 -26.34 -21.97 -50.90
C ILE A 202 -26.68 -23.05 -51.95
N VAL A 203 -26.88 -24.31 -51.53
CA VAL A 203 -27.23 -25.41 -52.45
C VAL A 203 -28.59 -25.18 -53.09
N ILE A 204 -29.59 -24.72 -52.33
CA ILE A 204 -30.93 -24.43 -52.87
C ILE A 204 -30.85 -23.32 -53.93
N ILE A 205 -30.15 -22.23 -53.65
CA ILE A 205 -29.97 -21.12 -54.60
C ILE A 205 -29.31 -21.62 -55.89
N MET A 206 -28.23 -22.41 -55.79
CA MET A 206 -27.55 -22.98 -56.97
C MET A 206 -28.48 -23.88 -57.80
N LEU A 207 -29.33 -24.67 -57.14
CA LEU A 207 -30.30 -25.54 -57.81
C LEU A 207 -31.36 -24.74 -58.57
N GLU A 208 -31.88 -23.65 -57.98
CA GLU A 208 -32.84 -22.77 -58.66
C GLU A 208 -32.25 -22.14 -59.93
N PHE A 209 -31.01 -21.64 -59.86
CA PHE A 209 -30.32 -21.09 -61.02
C PHE A 209 -30.08 -22.14 -62.12
N ALA A 210 -29.75 -23.39 -61.75
CA ALA A 210 -29.55 -24.47 -62.70
C ALA A 210 -30.85 -24.81 -63.45
N ILE A 211 -31.99 -24.87 -62.76
CA ILE A 211 -33.30 -25.14 -63.38
C ILE A 211 -33.71 -23.99 -64.30
N LEU A 212 -33.59 -22.73 -63.83
CA LEU A 212 -33.90 -21.56 -64.64
C LEU A 212 -33.02 -21.49 -65.90
N GLY A 213 -31.72 -21.73 -65.76
CA GLY A 213 -30.79 -21.79 -66.88
C GLY A 213 -31.12 -22.91 -67.87
N GLY A 214 -31.47 -24.10 -67.37
CA GLY A 214 -31.89 -25.23 -68.20
C GLY A 214 -33.18 -24.95 -68.98
N LEU A 215 -34.19 -24.34 -68.35
CA LEU A 215 -35.43 -23.95 -69.02
C LEU A 215 -35.19 -22.87 -70.08
N LEU A 216 -34.36 -21.88 -69.78
CA LEU A 216 -34.00 -20.83 -70.75
C LEU A 216 -33.29 -21.43 -71.96
N TYR A 217 -32.35 -22.34 -71.74
CA TYR A 217 -31.65 -23.04 -72.83
C TYR A 217 -32.64 -23.84 -73.68
N TRP A 218 -33.52 -24.63 -73.06
CA TRP A 218 -34.51 -25.41 -73.81
C TRP A 218 -35.45 -24.52 -74.64
N LYS A 219 -35.90 -23.39 -74.08
CA LYS A 219 -36.75 -22.42 -74.78
C LYS A 219 -36.02 -21.62 -75.86
N LEU A 220 -34.72 -21.38 -75.73
CA LEU A 220 -33.95 -20.67 -76.76
C LEU A 220 -33.59 -21.60 -77.93
N THR A 221 -33.43 -22.89 -77.65
CA THR A 221 -33.02 -23.88 -78.66
C THR A 221 -34.22 -24.48 -79.41
N ARG A 222 -35.45 -24.29 -78.93
CA ARG A 222 -36.70 -24.75 -79.55
C ARG A 222 -37.56 -23.58 -80.00
#